data_AF-A0AAV9W0N0-F1
#
_entry.id   AF-A0AAV9W0N0-F1
#
_cell.length_a   1.000
_cell.length_b   1.000
_cell.length_c   1.000
_cell.angle_alpha   90.00
_cell.angle_beta   90.00
_cell.angle_gamma   90.00
#
_symmetry.space_group_name_H-M   'P 1'
#
loop_
_entity.id
_entity.type
_entity.pdbx_description
1 polymer ?
#
loop_
_entity_poly.entity_id
_entity_poly.type
_entity_poly.pdbx_seq_one_letter_code
_entity_poly.pdbx_strand_id
1 'polypeptide(L)'
;MQKIPFHKALRNFTTLRQLNYRASPFPRSHSHVDRSLIRTAKRYISAPAQPTLLSPMFTVPWLKALELRDHPSEASSSVHEAKEKSPLTPKRMTDSYSSYTLEFGKDEWLVDSYVNSTGQLRLGTIFMDLDALAGVIAYKHAGEGQTIVTAAVDRISLLHHPTSFCDMELRGMVTWTSGRSSMEISLEVVALEENKTILTCQFTMVALDPVTKKATAINPLIVETAEENRIFARGEERNRFKRALASASLEKQAPNEEESNLIHEMWRQSQRYKGKYHTYPGSGVEMPENIVYMADTQIQTTQVMQPQYRNRHVCRIDLLTYLLWTKGCSG
;
A
#
# COMPACT_ATOMS: atom_id res chain seq x y z
N MET A 1 -29.85 -24.76 42.80
CA MET A 1 -29.97 -23.70 43.84
C MET A 1 -28.62 -23.68 44.53
N GLN A 2 -27.84 -22.61 44.64
CA GLN A 2 -28.12 -21.17 44.74
C GLN A 2 -27.15 -20.35 43.89
N LYS A 3 -27.64 -19.18 43.45
CA LYS A 3 -26.94 -18.14 42.71
C LYS A 3 -26.00 -17.35 43.63
N ILE A 4 -24.80 -16.99 43.17
CA ILE A 4 -23.96 -15.97 43.79
C ILE A 4 -23.86 -14.77 42.81
N PRO A 5 -24.05 -13.51 43.25
CA PRO A 5 -24.32 -12.39 42.38
C PRO A 5 -23.06 -11.64 41.93
N PHE A 6 -23.06 -11.28 40.64
CA PHE A 6 -22.06 -10.47 39.97
C PHE A 6 -22.25 -8.99 40.35
N HIS A 7 -21.77 -8.56 41.51
CA HIS A 7 -21.77 -7.14 41.86
C HIS A 7 -20.70 -6.76 42.89
N LYS A 8 -19.44 -6.63 42.46
CA LYS A 8 -18.41 -5.80 43.15
C LYS A 8 -17.12 -5.65 42.33
N ALA A 9 -17.19 -4.98 41.18
CA ALA A 9 -16.03 -4.35 40.54
C ALA A 9 -16.42 -3.19 39.58
N LEU A 10 -17.57 -2.56 39.80
CA LEU A 10 -18.01 -1.36 39.07
C LEU A 10 -18.38 -0.27 40.07
N ARG A 11 -17.35 0.30 40.70
CA ARG A 11 -17.39 1.61 41.35
C ARG A 11 -16.03 2.25 41.13
N ASN A 12 -15.93 3.02 40.06
CA ASN A 12 -15.08 4.19 39.88
C ASN A 12 -15.07 4.61 38.40
N PHE A 13 -16.24 4.96 37.84
CA PHE A 13 -16.34 5.77 36.62
C PHE A 13 -17.73 6.42 36.61
N THR A 14 -17.91 7.43 37.46
CA THR A 14 -19.08 8.30 37.49
C THR A 14 -18.60 9.74 37.46
N THR A 15 -18.19 10.17 36.26
CA THR A 15 -18.20 11.58 35.85
C THR A 15 -17.93 11.61 34.35
N LEU A 16 -18.98 11.56 33.53
CA LEU A 16 -19.05 12.30 32.28
C LEU A 16 -20.53 12.39 31.91
N ARG A 17 -21.08 13.55 32.26
CA ARG A 17 -22.48 13.92 32.14
C ARG A 17 -22.79 14.20 30.67
N GLN A 18 -23.92 13.65 30.24
CA GLN A 18 -24.59 13.88 28.96
C GLN A 18 -24.57 15.35 28.53
N LEU A 19 -24.19 15.60 27.27
CA LEU A 19 -24.62 16.78 26.52
C LEU A 19 -25.37 16.33 25.27
N ASN A 20 -26.69 16.48 25.36
CA ASN A 20 -27.66 16.30 24.29
C ASN A 20 -27.36 17.28 23.13
N TYR A 21 -27.12 16.75 21.93
CA TYR A 21 -27.18 17.54 20.70
C TYR A 21 -28.65 17.82 20.37
N ARG A 22 -29.13 19.01 20.76
CA ARG A 22 -30.41 19.58 20.31
C ARG A 22 -30.07 20.58 19.22
N ALA A 23 -30.44 20.27 17.97
CA ALA A 23 -30.31 21.19 16.86
C ALA A 23 -31.12 22.47 17.13
N SER A 24 -30.46 23.62 17.14
CA SER A 24 -31.10 24.94 17.13
C SER A 24 -30.93 25.59 15.75
N PRO A 25 -31.92 26.36 15.25
CA PRO A 25 -31.83 27.03 13.96
C PRO A 25 -30.91 28.25 14.05
N PHE A 26 -29.96 28.37 13.11
CA PHE A 26 -29.06 29.52 12.98
C PHE A 26 -29.84 30.83 12.72
N PRO A 27 -29.59 31.92 13.49
CA PRO A 27 -30.02 33.24 13.07
C PRO A 27 -29.03 33.81 12.04
N ARG A 28 -29.56 34.29 10.92
CA ARG A 28 -28.81 35.09 9.95
C ARG A 28 -28.58 36.49 10.55
N SER A 29 -27.35 36.81 10.92
CA SER A 29 -26.90 38.18 11.04
C SER A 29 -25.59 38.38 10.27
N HIS A 30 -25.59 39.37 9.39
CA HIS A 30 -24.39 39.85 8.72
C HIS A 30 -23.51 40.55 9.76
N SER A 31 -22.39 39.93 10.13
CA SER A 31 -21.30 40.62 10.81
C SER A 31 -20.01 40.41 10.03
N HIS A 32 -19.33 41.53 9.84
CA HIS A 32 -18.09 41.69 9.09
C HIS A 32 -17.03 40.75 9.68
N VAL A 33 -16.63 39.72 8.92
CA VAL A 33 -15.57 38.80 9.35
C VAL A 33 -14.26 39.56 9.36
N ASP A 34 -13.73 39.79 10.56
CA ASP A 34 -12.43 40.39 10.80
C ASP A 34 -11.34 39.52 10.16
N ARG A 35 -10.71 40.04 9.10
CA ARG A 35 -9.67 39.35 8.31
C ARG A 35 -8.43 38.98 9.13
N SER A 36 -8.28 39.53 10.33
CA SER A 36 -7.15 39.25 11.22
C SER A 36 -7.20 37.84 11.86
N LEU A 37 -8.40 37.30 12.11
CA LEU A 37 -8.59 35.97 12.70
C LEU A 37 -8.34 34.81 11.71
N ILE A 38 -8.37 35.09 10.40
CA ILE A 38 -8.05 34.11 9.36
C ILE A 38 -6.53 33.82 9.31
N ARG A 39 -5.69 34.68 9.89
CA ARG A 39 -4.23 34.44 9.96
C ARG A 39 -3.81 33.50 11.09
N THR A 40 -4.65 33.30 12.10
CA THR A 40 -4.29 32.53 13.31
C THR A 40 -4.83 31.09 13.30
N ALA A 41 -5.71 30.76 12.37
CA ALA A 41 -6.00 29.37 12.03
C ALA A 41 -4.81 28.81 11.25
N LYS A 42 -3.78 28.35 11.97
CA LYS A 42 -2.83 27.37 11.45
C LYS A 42 -3.68 26.21 10.97
N ARG A 43 -3.98 26.22 9.67
CA ARG A 43 -4.51 25.10 8.91
C ARG A 43 -3.75 23.88 9.42
N TYR A 44 -4.46 22.84 9.84
CA TYR A 44 -3.91 21.48 9.83
C TYR A 44 -3.64 21.15 8.35
N ILE A 45 -2.58 21.74 7.82
CA ILE A 45 -1.88 21.25 6.66
C ILE A 45 -1.27 19.98 7.24
N SER A 46 -1.82 18.83 6.89
CA SER A 46 -1.10 17.57 7.01
C SER A 46 0.34 17.87 6.60
N ALA A 47 1.30 17.72 7.53
CA ALA A 47 2.69 17.99 7.21
C ALA A 47 2.99 17.34 5.86
N PRO A 48 3.57 18.07 4.88
CA PRO A 48 3.93 17.44 3.62
C PRO A 48 4.71 16.20 4.00
N ALA A 49 4.25 15.01 3.57
CA ALA A 49 4.92 13.76 3.88
C ALA A 49 6.39 13.99 3.57
N GLN A 50 7.24 13.99 4.60
CA GLN A 50 8.64 14.22 4.37
C GLN A 50 9.09 13.10 3.42
N PRO A 51 9.89 13.42 2.38
CA PRO A 51 10.51 12.38 1.59
C PRO A 51 11.11 11.38 2.56
N THR A 52 10.64 10.12 2.51
CA THR A 52 11.21 9.07 3.33
C THR A 52 12.71 9.03 3.06
N LEU A 53 13.50 8.62 4.04
CA LEU A 53 14.98 8.66 3.97
C LEU A 53 15.54 7.87 2.77
N LEU A 54 14.72 6.99 2.19
CA LEU A 54 14.97 6.15 1.02
C LEU A 54 14.44 6.74 -0.31
N SER A 55 13.74 7.87 -0.27
CA SER A 55 13.18 8.48 -1.48
C SER A 55 14.32 8.89 -2.42
N PRO A 56 14.30 8.44 -3.69
CA PRO A 56 15.39 8.74 -4.60
C PRO A 56 15.44 10.24 -4.83
N MET A 57 16.59 10.87 -4.52
CA MET A 57 16.83 12.27 -4.86
C MET A 57 16.49 12.50 -6.32
N PHE A 58 15.56 13.41 -6.57
CA PHE A 58 15.13 13.70 -7.93
C PHE A 58 16.29 14.31 -8.72
N THR A 59 16.60 13.71 -9.87
CA THR A 59 17.66 14.20 -10.76
C THR A 59 17.29 15.52 -11.45
N VAL A 60 16.00 15.84 -11.54
CA VAL A 60 15.49 17.07 -12.17
C VAL A 60 14.45 17.78 -11.27
N PRO A 61 14.54 19.11 -11.08
CA PRO A 61 13.49 19.89 -10.43
C PRO A 61 12.14 19.73 -11.14
N TRP A 62 11.03 19.88 -10.39
CA TRP A 62 9.69 19.71 -10.95
C TRP A 62 9.39 20.64 -12.12
N LEU A 63 9.80 21.92 -12.02
CA LEU A 63 9.53 22.90 -13.06
C LEU A 63 10.20 22.53 -14.40
N LYS A 64 11.45 22.07 -14.35
CA LYS A 64 12.18 21.58 -15.52
C LYS A 64 11.55 20.30 -16.10
N ALA A 65 11.03 19.42 -15.25
CA ALA A 65 10.31 18.24 -15.71
C ALA A 65 8.98 18.60 -16.40
N LEU A 66 8.32 19.69 -15.98
CA LEU A 66 7.11 20.21 -16.59
C LEU A 66 7.40 20.78 -17.99
N GLU A 67 8.46 21.60 -18.10
CA GLU A 67 8.93 22.15 -19.38
C GLU A 67 9.26 21.04 -20.40
N LEU A 68 9.98 19.99 -19.96
CA LEU A 68 10.29 18.83 -20.81
C LEU A 68 9.05 18.05 -21.27
N ARG A 69 7.97 18.07 -20.46
CA ARG A 69 6.69 17.42 -20.82
C ARG A 69 5.93 18.24 -21.85
N ASP A 70 5.89 19.55 -21.66
CA ASP A 70 5.09 20.47 -22.48
C ASP A 70 5.80 20.79 -23.82
N HIS A 71 7.13 20.71 -23.88
CA HIS A 71 7.97 20.88 -25.08
C HIS A 71 8.82 19.63 -25.40
N PRO A 72 8.23 18.54 -25.90
CA PRO A 72 8.95 17.29 -26.17
C PRO A 72 9.94 17.40 -27.35
N SER A 73 9.82 18.41 -28.21
CA SER A 73 10.58 18.58 -29.45
C SER A 73 12.03 19.04 -29.26
N GLU A 74 12.39 19.67 -28.14
CA GLU A 74 13.77 20.09 -27.84
C GLU A 74 14.52 19.07 -26.96
N ALA A 75 13.76 18.20 -26.26
CA ALA A 75 14.30 17.13 -25.41
C ALA A 75 14.85 15.94 -26.22
N SER A 76 14.31 15.69 -27.42
CA SER A 76 14.84 14.64 -28.30
C SER A 76 16.31 14.94 -28.68
N SER A 77 16.65 16.18 -29.03
CA SER A 77 18.01 16.54 -29.49
C SER A 77 19.12 16.45 -28.43
N SER A 78 18.81 16.50 -27.13
CA SER A 78 19.82 16.50 -26.06
C SER A 78 19.89 15.19 -25.24
N VAL A 79 18.95 14.26 -25.45
CA VAL A 79 18.93 12.93 -24.80
C VAL A 79 19.23 11.80 -25.80
N HIS A 80 19.56 12.15 -27.05
CA HIS A 80 19.93 11.19 -28.11
C HIS A 80 21.30 10.51 -27.95
N GLU A 81 21.99 10.65 -26.82
CA GLU A 81 22.90 9.59 -26.37
C GLU A 81 22.06 8.50 -25.72
N ALA A 82 21.44 7.67 -26.57
CA ALA A 82 21.05 6.33 -26.19
C ALA A 82 22.33 5.64 -25.69
N LYS A 83 22.59 5.68 -24.37
CA LYS A 83 23.52 4.76 -23.72
C LYS A 83 23.19 3.39 -24.31
N GLU A 84 24.11 2.84 -25.10
CA GLU A 84 23.99 1.50 -25.66
C GLU A 84 23.46 0.59 -24.56
N LYS A 85 22.38 -0.14 -24.85
CA LYS A 85 21.80 -1.08 -23.88
C LYS A 85 22.92 -2.00 -23.47
N SER A 86 23.41 -1.82 -22.25
CA SER A 86 24.49 -2.64 -21.73
C SER A 86 24.06 -4.11 -21.85
N PRO A 87 24.97 -4.99 -22.26
CA PRO A 87 24.62 -6.40 -22.41
C PRO A 87 24.08 -6.91 -21.08
N LEU A 88 22.99 -7.68 -21.13
CA LEU A 88 22.34 -8.23 -19.94
C LEU A 88 23.31 -9.19 -19.25
N THR A 89 23.97 -8.72 -18.20
CA THR A 89 24.86 -9.54 -17.39
C THR A 89 24.03 -10.29 -16.35
N PRO A 90 24.13 -11.63 -16.27
CA PRO A 90 23.47 -12.37 -15.21
C PRO A 90 23.99 -11.92 -13.83
N LYS A 91 23.09 -11.78 -12.85
CA LYS A 91 23.41 -11.30 -11.49
C LYS A 91 22.96 -12.30 -10.43
N ARG A 92 23.61 -12.32 -9.28
CA ARG A 92 23.24 -13.17 -8.13
C ARG A 92 22.18 -12.49 -7.28
N MET A 93 21.50 -13.27 -6.43
CA MET A 93 20.57 -12.72 -5.43
C MET A 93 21.28 -11.74 -4.48
N THR A 94 22.49 -12.11 -4.03
CA THR A 94 23.33 -11.33 -3.12
C THR A 94 23.76 -9.97 -3.68
N ASP A 95 23.98 -9.88 -5.00
CA ASP A 95 24.35 -8.62 -5.66
C ASP A 95 23.26 -7.56 -5.48
N SER A 96 22.00 -8.00 -5.38
CA SER A 96 20.83 -7.13 -5.26
C SER A 96 20.39 -6.91 -3.82
N TYR A 97 21.07 -7.53 -2.84
CA TYR A 97 20.72 -7.38 -1.42
C TYR A 97 20.92 -5.95 -0.95
N SER A 98 19.92 -5.43 -0.24
CA SER A 98 19.95 -4.13 0.42
C SER A 98 19.21 -4.21 1.76
N SER A 99 19.76 -3.54 2.76
CA SER A 99 19.11 -3.35 4.06
C SER A 99 19.12 -1.88 4.47
N TYR A 100 18.17 -1.52 5.31
CA TYR A 100 17.96 -0.20 5.85
C TYR A 100 17.41 -0.32 7.28
N THR A 101 18.05 0.36 8.23
CA THR A 101 17.69 0.28 9.65
C THR A 101 16.93 1.53 10.08
N LEU A 102 15.77 1.32 10.69
CA LEU A 102 14.98 2.31 11.39
C LEU A 102 15.37 2.30 12.87
N GLU A 103 16.08 3.35 13.30
CA GLU A 103 16.59 3.51 14.66
C GLU A 103 15.58 4.27 15.54
N PHE A 104 14.43 3.64 15.84
CA PHE A 104 13.39 4.23 16.69
C PHE A 104 13.87 4.56 18.11
N GLY A 105 14.86 3.83 18.63
CA GLY A 105 15.42 4.07 19.95
C GLY A 105 16.30 5.33 20.05
N LYS A 106 16.81 5.84 18.93
CA LYS A 106 17.72 7.00 18.91
C LYS A 106 17.04 8.30 18.53
N ASP A 107 16.05 8.26 17.64
CA ASP A 107 15.38 9.45 17.13
C ASP A 107 13.88 9.45 17.46
N GLU A 108 13.50 10.27 18.43
CA GLU A 108 12.11 10.45 18.86
C GLU A 108 11.24 11.09 17.77
N TRP A 109 11.81 11.94 16.91
CA TRP A 109 11.07 12.56 15.78
C TRP A 109 10.79 11.56 14.67
N LEU A 110 11.68 10.57 14.51
CA LEU A 110 11.42 9.44 13.62
C LEU A 110 10.22 8.65 14.12
N VAL A 111 10.12 8.38 15.42
CA VAL A 111 8.97 7.65 15.99
C VAL A 111 7.65 8.39 15.72
N ASP A 112 7.59 9.72 15.92
CA ASP A 112 6.38 10.52 15.65
C ASP A 112 5.87 10.38 14.20
N SER A 113 6.79 10.26 13.23
CA SER A 113 6.44 10.09 11.81
C SER A 113 5.80 8.73 11.50
N TYR A 114 5.98 7.73 12.37
CA TYR A 114 5.53 6.34 12.20
C TYR A 114 4.43 5.95 13.19
N VAL A 115 4.08 6.81 14.14
CA VAL A 115 3.02 6.59 15.12
C VAL A 115 1.66 7.03 14.56
N ASN A 116 0.61 6.27 14.89
CA ASN A 116 -0.78 6.69 14.64
C ASN A 116 -1.36 7.45 15.85
N SER A 117 -2.55 8.02 15.72
CA SER A 117 -3.20 8.73 16.84
C SER A 117 -3.51 7.87 18.07
N THR A 118 -3.46 6.54 17.97
CA THR A 118 -3.68 5.60 19.08
C THR A 118 -2.37 5.13 19.73
N GLY A 119 -1.22 5.62 19.28
CA GLY A 119 0.10 5.23 19.80
C GLY A 119 0.63 3.90 19.24
N GLN A 120 0.01 3.36 18.19
CA GLN A 120 0.45 2.14 17.50
C GLN A 120 1.21 2.49 16.21
N LEU A 121 2.00 1.53 15.72
CA LEU A 121 2.78 1.68 14.50
C LEU A 121 1.87 1.78 13.26
N ARG A 122 2.07 2.85 12.49
CA ARG A 122 1.38 3.10 11.23
C ARG A 122 2.04 2.28 10.10
N LEU A 123 1.49 1.11 9.84
CA LEU A 123 1.97 0.21 8.77
C LEU A 123 2.02 0.87 7.38
N GLY A 124 1.17 1.86 7.12
CA GLY A 124 1.17 2.61 5.85
C GLY A 124 2.51 3.30 5.56
N THR A 125 3.18 3.86 6.57
CA THR A 125 4.50 4.49 6.40
C THR A 125 5.55 3.44 6.07
N ILE A 126 5.55 2.31 6.79
CA ILE A 126 6.48 1.20 6.54
C ILE A 126 6.31 0.63 5.13
N PHE A 127 5.08 0.54 4.61
CA PHE A 127 4.87 0.09 3.24
C PHE A 127 5.41 1.07 2.19
N MET A 128 5.41 2.37 2.47
CA MET A 128 6.09 3.35 1.61
C MET A 128 7.61 3.13 1.60
N ASP A 129 8.21 2.86 2.77
CA ASP A 129 9.65 2.58 2.85
C ASP A 129 10.02 1.25 2.18
N LEU A 130 9.16 0.24 2.31
CA LEU A 130 9.34 -1.05 1.63
C LEU A 130 9.26 -0.92 0.11
N ASP A 131 8.35 -0.09 -0.42
CA ASP A 131 8.32 0.21 -1.86
C ASP A 131 9.58 0.95 -2.31
N ALA A 132 10.01 1.96 -1.55
CA ALA A 132 11.24 2.69 -1.85
C ALA A 132 12.46 1.75 -1.85
N LEU A 133 12.57 0.86 -0.86
CA LEU A 133 13.61 -0.16 -0.78
C LEU A 133 13.53 -1.16 -1.94
N ALA A 134 12.33 -1.62 -2.31
CA ALA A 134 12.13 -2.46 -3.49
C ALA A 134 12.59 -1.74 -4.77
N GLY A 135 12.31 -0.44 -4.90
CA GLY A 135 12.81 0.40 -5.98
C GLY A 135 14.34 0.38 -6.03
N VAL A 136 15.01 0.63 -4.90
CA VAL A 136 16.48 0.60 -4.80
C VAL A 136 17.06 -0.76 -5.21
N ILE A 137 16.51 -1.85 -4.68
CA ILE A 137 16.92 -3.22 -5.01
C ILE A 137 16.73 -3.50 -6.51
N ALA A 138 15.59 -3.08 -7.07
CA ALA A 138 15.30 -3.26 -8.49
C ALA A 138 16.29 -2.50 -9.38
N TYR A 139 16.62 -1.25 -9.04
CA TYR A 139 17.62 -0.47 -9.79
C TYR A 139 19.02 -1.08 -9.67
N LYS A 140 19.38 -1.59 -8.48
CA LYS A 140 20.64 -2.31 -8.27
C LYS A 140 20.73 -3.56 -9.16
N HIS A 141 19.60 -4.25 -9.35
CA HIS A 141 19.50 -5.43 -10.21
C HIS A 141 19.49 -5.10 -11.71
N ALA A 142 18.58 -4.26 -12.19
CA ALA A 142 18.44 -3.97 -13.62
C ALA A 142 19.51 -3.02 -14.19
N GLY A 143 20.19 -2.26 -13.34
CA GLY A 143 21.19 -1.28 -13.75
C GLY A 143 20.63 0.08 -14.18
N GLU A 144 21.54 0.99 -14.50
CA GLU A 144 21.19 2.36 -14.89
C GLU A 144 20.73 2.42 -16.36
N GLY A 145 19.56 3.01 -16.61
CA GLY A 145 19.05 3.24 -17.97
C GLY A 145 17.65 2.69 -18.25
N GLN A 146 17.09 1.90 -17.32
CA GLN A 146 15.71 1.43 -17.39
C GLN A 146 14.84 2.20 -16.39
N THR A 147 13.58 2.44 -16.73
CA THR A 147 12.59 2.97 -15.79
C THR A 147 11.90 1.80 -15.11
N ILE A 148 12.01 1.70 -13.79
CA ILE A 148 11.38 0.63 -13.03
C ILE A 148 10.14 1.17 -12.33
N VAL A 149 9.05 0.40 -12.43
CA VAL A 149 7.78 0.70 -11.79
C VAL A 149 7.32 -0.48 -10.93
N THR A 150 6.64 -0.19 -9.82
CA THR A 150 5.92 -1.18 -9.03
C THR A 150 4.69 -1.63 -9.79
N ALA A 151 4.64 -2.90 -10.19
CA ALA A 151 3.52 -3.45 -10.96
C ALA A 151 2.46 -4.07 -10.05
N ALA A 152 2.88 -4.76 -8.99
CA ALA A 152 1.97 -5.35 -8.02
C ALA A 152 2.69 -5.54 -6.68
N VAL A 153 1.91 -5.43 -5.60
CA VAL A 153 2.29 -5.92 -4.27
C VAL A 153 1.46 -7.16 -4.04
N ASP A 154 2.13 -8.32 -3.95
CA ASP A 154 1.44 -9.62 -3.96
C ASP A 154 0.88 -9.94 -2.55
N ARG A 155 1.67 -10.63 -1.72
CA ARG A 155 1.26 -11.02 -0.37
C ARG A 155 2.05 -10.26 0.66
N ILE A 156 1.35 -9.65 1.60
CA ILE A 156 1.91 -9.07 2.82
C ILE A 156 1.47 -9.96 3.98
N SER A 157 2.43 -10.55 4.70
CA SER A 157 2.15 -11.38 5.88
C SER A 157 2.75 -10.71 7.10
N LEU A 158 1.87 -10.19 7.97
CA LEU A 158 2.23 -9.72 9.30
C LEU A 158 2.28 -10.93 10.24
N LEU A 159 3.49 -11.32 10.65
CA LEU A 159 3.72 -12.49 11.50
C LEU A 159 3.57 -12.12 12.98
N HIS A 160 4.04 -10.92 13.34
CA HIS A 160 3.97 -10.41 14.70
C HIS A 160 3.51 -8.95 14.66
N HIS A 161 2.64 -8.58 15.59
CA HIS A 161 2.29 -7.17 15.79
C HIS A 161 3.34 -6.54 16.72
N PRO A 162 4.06 -5.50 16.29
CA PRO A 162 5.01 -4.81 17.16
C PRO A 162 4.22 -4.10 18.27
N THR A 163 4.40 -4.56 19.51
CA THR A 163 3.72 -4.01 20.69
C THR A 163 4.42 -2.74 21.21
N SER A 164 5.72 -2.62 20.93
CA SER A 164 6.57 -1.49 21.28
C SER A 164 7.32 -0.99 20.05
N PHE A 165 7.75 0.28 20.10
CA PHE A 165 8.71 0.82 19.14
C PHE A 165 10.10 0.27 19.50
N CYS A 166 10.60 -0.66 18.68
CA CYS A 166 11.94 -1.24 18.78
C CYS A 166 12.64 -1.06 17.44
N ASP A 167 13.97 -0.94 17.44
CA ASP A 167 14.72 -0.75 16.19
C ASP A 167 14.43 -1.87 15.18
N MET A 168 14.15 -1.48 13.93
CA MET A 168 13.75 -2.42 12.87
C MET A 168 14.71 -2.37 11.69
N GLU A 169 15.07 -3.53 11.15
CA GLU A 169 15.78 -3.64 9.88
C GLU A 169 14.80 -4.03 8.77
N LEU A 170 14.70 -3.19 7.75
CA LEU A 170 14.06 -3.50 6.48
C LEU A 170 15.12 -4.04 5.55
N ARG A 171 14.96 -5.26 5.05
CA ARG A 171 15.93 -5.87 4.13
C ARG A 171 15.22 -6.66 3.04
N GLY A 172 15.93 -6.87 1.94
CA GLY A 172 15.43 -7.75 0.90
C GLY A 172 16.36 -7.91 -0.28
N MET A 173 15.90 -8.73 -1.22
CA MET A 173 16.65 -9.14 -2.40
C MET A 173 15.71 -9.60 -3.51
N VAL A 174 16.24 -9.64 -4.74
CA VAL A 174 15.53 -10.22 -5.88
C VAL A 174 15.49 -11.73 -5.74
N THR A 175 14.29 -12.31 -5.69
CA THR A 175 14.08 -13.75 -5.49
C THR A 175 13.71 -14.49 -6.75
N TRP A 176 13.15 -13.81 -7.74
CA TRP A 176 12.81 -14.42 -9.02
C TRP A 176 12.83 -13.38 -10.14
N THR A 177 13.20 -13.83 -11.34
CA THR A 177 13.15 -13.01 -12.56
C THR A 177 12.46 -13.79 -13.66
N SER A 178 11.65 -13.11 -14.46
CA SER A 178 10.94 -13.73 -15.59
C SER A 178 11.83 -14.02 -16.80
N GLY A 179 13.06 -13.49 -16.84
CA GLY A 179 13.89 -13.41 -18.04
C GLY A 179 13.33 -12.50 -19.15
N ARG A 180 12.18 -11.87 -18.91
CA ARG A 180 11.60 -10.82 -19.75
C ARG A 180 11.75 -9.50 -18.99
N SER A 181 10.67 -8.91 -18.49
CA SER A 181 10.70 -7.56 -17.92
C SER A 181 10.32 -7.46 -16.45
N SER A 182 9.86 -8.56 -15.84
CA SER A 182 9.40 -8.57 -14.44
C SER A 182 10.38 -9.28 -13.52
N MET A 183 10.54 -8.74 -12.32
CA MET A 183 11.27 -9.34 -11.20
C MET A 183 10.40 -9.35 -9.94
N GLU A 184 10.55 -10.38 -9.13
CA GLU A 184 9.97 -10.48 -7.79
C GLU A 184 11.05 -10.17 -6.76
N ILE A 185 10.74 -9.26 -5.83
CA ILE A 185 11.58 -8.85 -4.71
C ILE A 185 10.90 -9.32 -3.44
N SER A 186 11.61 -10.14 -2.67
CA SER A 186 11.16 -10.51 -1.33
C SER A 186 11.78 -9.57 -0.32
N LEU A 187 10.93 -8.96 0.50
CA LEU A 187 11.31 -8.05 1.57
C LEU A 187 10.86 -8.63 2.91
N GLU A 188 11.63 -8.32 3.94
CA GLU A 188 11.30 -8.63 5.32
C GLU A 188 11.64 -7.47 6.24
N VAL A 189 10.85 -7.36 7.31
CA VAL A 189 11.06 -6.41 8.40
C VAL A 189 11.37 -7.22 9.64
N VAL A 190 12.54 -6.98 10.24
CA VAL A 190 13.04 -7.70 11.40
C VAL A 190 13.20 -6.73 12.57
N ALA A 191 12.64 -7.09 13.72
CA ALA A 191 12.93 -6.38 14.98
C ALA A 191 14.34 -6.77 15.44
N LEU A 192 15.25 -5.80 15.56
CA LEU A 192 16.66 -6.06 15.88
C LEU A 192 16.87 -6.58 17.30
N GLU A 193 16.10 -6.06 18.28
CA GLU A 193 16.23 -6.47 19.69
C GLU A 193 15.88 -7.94 19.90
N GLU A 194 14.86 -8.44 19.21
CA GLU A 194 14.37 -9.81 19.37
C GLU A 194 14.82 -10.75 18.23
N ASN A 195 15.46 -10.21 17.20
CA ASN A 195 15.77 -10.88 15.93
C ASN A 195 14.56 -11.65 15.35
N LYS A 196 13.36 -11.04 15.42
CA LYS A 196 12.10 -11.63 14.96
C LYS A 196 11.60 -10.94 13.71
N THR A 197 11.21 -11.73 12.71
CA THR A 197 10.56 -11.21 11.50
C THR A 197 9.14 -10.75 11.82
N ILE A 198 8.90 -9.44 11.78
CA ILE A 198 7.61 -8.82 12.01
C ILE A 198 6.71 -9.01 10.79
N LEU A 199 7.26 -8.70 9.61
CA LEU A 199 6.51 -8.63 8.37
C LEU A 199 7.32 -9.21 7.22
N THR A 200 6.66 -9.95 6.33
CA THR A 200 7.22 -10.40 5.06
C THR A 200 6.33 -9.93 3.93
N CYS A 201 6.93 -9.48 2.83
CA CYS A 201 6.18 -9.07 1.66
C CYS A 201 6.90 -9.41 0.36
N GLN A 202 6.13 -9.49 -0.72
CA GLN A 202 6.63 -9.74 -2.07
C GLN A 202 6.15 -8.63 -3.02
N PHE A 203 7.10 -8.03 -3.71
CA PHE A 203 6.88 -6.93 -4.65
C PHE A 203 7.23 -7.41 -6.05
N THR A 204 6.32 -7.20 -7.01
CA THR A 204 6.60 -7.41 -8.42
C THR A 204 6.95 -6.07 -9.07
N MET A 205 8.20 -5.94 -9.52
CA MET A 205 8.70 -4.76 -10.23
C MET A 205 8.81 -5.07 -11.73
N VAL A 206 8.55 -4.07 -12.57
CA VAL A 206 8.66 -4.19 -14.03
C VAL A 206 9.59 -3.11 -14.58
N ALA A 207 10.54 -3.53 -15.41
CA ALA A 207 11.40 -2.64 -16.17
C ALA A 207 10.74 -2.20 -17.48
N LEU A 208 10.77 -0.90 -17.72
CA LEU A 208 10.27 -0.22 -18.89
C LEU A 208 11.40 0.56 -19.56
N ASP A 209 11.34 0.64 -20.88
CA ASP A 209 12.20 1.54 -21.65
C ASP A 209 11.79 2.99 -21.34
N PRO A 210 12.72 3.89 -20.96
CA PRO A 210 12.38 5.26 -20.57
C PRO A 210 11.74 6.06 -21.71
N VAL A 211 12.08 5.76 -22.96
CA VAL A 211 11.58 6.47 -24.14
C VAL A 211 10.30 5.81 -24.63
N THR A 212 10.33 4.50 -24.91
CA THR A 212 9.19 3.82 -25.53
C THR A 212 8.11 3.41 -24.55
N LYS A 213 8.40 3.43 -23.24
CA LYS A 213 7.54 2.94 -22.14
C LYS A 213 7.11 1.48 -22.28
N LYS A 214 7.77 0.72 -23.16
CA LYS A 214 7.51 -0.71 -23.36
C LYS A 214 8.34 -1.54 -22.39
N ALA A 215 7.83 -2.71 -22.04
CA ALA A 215 8.52 -3.72 -21.24
C ALA A 215 9.92 -4.04 -21.82
N THR A 216 10.96 -3.88 -21.02
CA THR A 216 12.36 -4.11 -21.40
C THR A 216 12.94 -5.32 -20.68
N ALA A 217 13.84 -6.03 -21.35
CA ALA A 217 14.51 -7.18 -20.78
C ALA A 217 15.37 -6.80 -19.56
N ILE A 218 15.32 -7.61 -18.49
CA ILE A 218 16.11 -7.44 -17.27
C ILE A 218 17.22 -8.48 -17.17
N ASN A 219 18.21 -8.20 -16.33
CA ASN A 219 19.31 -9.12 -16.02
C ASN A 219 18.76 -10.47 -15.53
N PRO A 220 19.21 -11.61 -16.10
CA PRO A 220 18.85 -12.92 -15.59
C PRO A 220 19.41 -13.15 -14.18
N LEU A 221 18.65 -13.86 -13.33
CA LEU A 221 19.10 -14.21 -11.99
C LEU A 221 19.88 -15.54 -12.02
N ILE A 222 21.12 -15.52 -11.54
CA ILE A 222 21.92 -16.72 -11.27
C ILE A 222 21.54 -17.25 -9.90
N VAL A 223 21.29 -18.55 -9.85
CA VAL A 223 20.91 -19.29 -8.66
C VAL A 223 21.93 -20.42 -8.48
N GLU A 224 22.63 -20.46 -7.35
CA GLU A 224 23.70 -21.43 -7.13
C GLU A 224 23.38 -22.42 -6.02
N THR A 225 22.82 -21.92 -4.92
CA THR A 225 22.57 -22.74 -3.75
C THR A 225 21.24 -23.50 -3.85
N ALA A 226 21.13 -24.60 -3.12
CA ALA A 226 19.88 -25.36 -3.06
C ALA A 226 18.73 -24.53 -2.45
N GLU A 227 19.03 -23.62 -1.53
CA GLU A 227 18.05 -22.71 -0.93
C GLU A 227 17.56 -21.66 -1.92
N GLU A 228 18.47 -21.00 -2.65
CA GLU A 228 18.09 -20.04 -3.70
C GLU A 228 17.27 -20.73 -4.80
N ASN A 229 17.58 -21.99 -5.16
CA ASN A 229 16.78 -22.77 -6.11
C ASN A 229 15.35 -23.00 -5.63
N ARG A 230 15.15 -23.30 -4.33
CA ARG A 230 13.81 -23.42 -3.75
C ARG A 230 13.07 -22.09 -3.76
N ILE A 231 13.76 -20.99 -3.46
CA ILE A 231 13.19 -19.64 -3.47
C ILE A 231 12.75 -19.26 -4.90
N PHE A 232 13.61 -19.51 -5.89
CA PHE A 232 13.33 -19.22 -7.29
C PHE A 232 12.15 -20.03 -7.82
N ALA A 233 12.11 -21.34 -7.53
CA ALA A 233 11.00 -22.22 -7.92
C ALA A 233 9.67 -21.76 -7.30
N ARG A 234 9.69 -21.32 -6.03
CA ARG A 234 8.50 -20.77 -5.37
C ARG A 234 8.05 -19.45 -6.02
N GLY A 235 8.98 -18.59 -6.45
CA GLY A 235 8.65 -17.38 -7.20
C GLY A 235 8.00 -17.68 -8.55
N GLU A 236 8.48 -18.70 -9.26
CA GLU A 236 7.88 -19.16 -10.51
C GLU A 236 6.45 -19.69 -10.30
N GLU A 237 6.24 -20.50 -9.27
CA GLU A 237 4.92 -21.01 -8.88
C GLU A 237 3.94 -19.87 -8.58
N ARG A 238 4.37 -18.86 -7.81
CA ARG A 238 3.56 -17.67 -7.52
C ARG A 238 3.18 -16.91 -8.78
N ASN A 239 4.15 -16.69 -9.69
CA ASN A 239 3.87 -16.00 -10.94
C ASN A 239 2.88 -16.79 -11.81
N ARG A 240 3.02 -18.12 -11.87
CA ARG A 240 2.07 -19.00 -12.57
C ARG A 240 0.67 -18.92 -11.96
N PHE A 241 0.58 -18.98 -10.64
CA PHE A 241 -0.69 -18.86 -9.90
C PHE A 241 -1.36 -17.50 -10.15
N LYS A 242 -0.60 -16.40 -10.10
CA LYS A 242 -1.10 -15.05 -10.41
C LYS A 242 -1.63 -14.95 -11.84
N ARG A 243 -0.94 -15.54 -12.82
CA ARG A 243 -1.40 -15.55 -14.22
C ARG A 243 -2.68 -16.37 -14.38
N ALA A 244 -2.80 -17.51 -13.67
CA ALA A 244 -3.99 -18.34 -13.67
C ALA A 244 -5.20 -17.60 -13.04
N LEU A 245 -5.00 -16.96 -11.88
CA LEU A 245 -6.04 -16.11 -11.27
C LEU A 245 -6.47 -14.97 -12.18
N ALA A 246 -5.51 -14.30 -12.85
CA ALA A 246 -5.82 -13.22 -13.78
C ALA A 246 -6.58 -13.69 -15.02
N SER A 247 -6.45 -14.95 -15.44
CA SER A 247 -7.28 -15.54 -16.49
C SER A 247 -8.66 -15.97 -16.00
N ALA A 248 -8.78 -16.40 -14.74
CA ALA A 248 -10.03 -16.83 -14.11
C ALA A 248 -10.86 -15.67 -13.50
N SER A 249 -10.52 -14.41 -13.80
CA SER A 249 -11.30 -13.26 -13.34
C SER A 249 -12.74 -13.31 -13.89
N LEU A 250 -13.73 -13.00 -13.04
CA LEU A 250 -15.15 -12.94 -13.43
C LEU A 250 -15.44 -11.92 -14.54
N GLU A 251 -14.54 -10.95 -14.75
CA GLU A 251 -14.60 -10.03 -15.89
C GLU A 251 -14.37 -10.72 -17.24
N LYS A 252 -13.65 -11.85 -17.24
CA LYS A 252 -13.27 -12.59 -18.45
C LYS A 252 -14.09 -13.86 -18.64
N GLN A 253 -14.41 -14.55 -17.55
CA GLN A 253 -15.12 -15.81 -17.55
C GLN A 253 -16.38 -15.70 -16.70
N ALA A 254 -17.50 -16.22 -17.20
CA ALA A 254 -18.73 -16.30 -16.42
C ALA A 254 -18.54 -17.18 -15.18
N PRO A 255 -19.32 -16.94 -14.10
CA PRO A 255 -19.23 -17.74 -12.88
C PRO A 255 -19.40 -19.23 -13.15
N ASN A 256 -18.57 -20.03 -12.48
CA ASN A 256 -18.66 -21.48 -12.57
C ASN A 256 -19.91 -22.01 -11.80
N GLU A 257 -20.28 -23.27 -12.00
CA GLU A 257 -21.45 -23.86 -11.32
C GLU A 257 -21.36 -23.77 -9.80
N GLU A 258 -20.18 -24.07 -9.23
CA GLU A 258 -19.90 -23.95 -7.80
C GLU A 258 -20.09 -22.52 -7.29
N GLU A 259 -19.59 -21.52 -8.06
CA GLU A 259 -19.71 -20.10 -7.71
C GLU A 259 -21.16 -19.63 -7.80
N SER A 260 -21.90 -20.06 -8.83
CA SER A 260 -23.32 -19.77 -8.98
C SER A 260 -24.14 -20.34 -7.82
N ASN A 261 -23.84 -21.57 -7.39
CA ASN A 261 -24.49 -22.20 -6.24
C ASN A 261 -24.21 -21.42 -4.94
N LEU A 262 -22.97 -20.96 -4.74
CA LEU A 262 -22.60 -20.12 -3.60
C LEU A 262 -23.34 -18.77 -3.61
N ILE A 263 -23.39 -18.08 -4.75
CA ILE A 263 -24.12 -16.81 -4.90
C ILE A 263 -25.60 -17.01 -4.57
N HIS A 264 -26.21 -18.09 -5.06
CA HIS A 264 -27.60 -18.41 -4.76
C HIS A 264 -27.81 -18.73 -3.26
N GLU A 265 -26.87 -19.41 -2.60
CA GLU A 265 -26.91 -19.61 -1.16
C GLU A 265 -26.81 -18.29 -0.38
N MET A 266 -25.86 -17.42 -0.73
CA MET A 266 -25.71 -16.10 -0.12
C MET A 266 -26.98 -15.26 -0.30
N TRP A 267 -27.59 -15.29 -1.49
CA TRP A 267 -28.87 -14.64 -1.74
C TRP A 267 -29.99 -15.24 -0.87
N ARG A 268 -30.11 -16.57 -0.78
CA ARG A 268 -31.11 -17.20 0.10
C ARG A 268 -30.94 -16.79 1.56
N GLN A 269 -29.70 -16.66 2.04
CA GLN A 269 -29.42 -16.19 3.40
C GLN A 269 -29.81 -14.72 3.60
N SER A 270 -29.50 -13.85 2.63
CA SER A 270 -29.87 -12.43 2.72
C SER A 270 -31.39 -12.21 2.76
N GLN A 271 -32.15 -13.09 2.10
CA GLN A 271 -33.61 -13.06 2.07
C GLN A 271 -34.28 -13.44 3.41
N ARG A 272 -33.54 -14.02 4.37
CA ARG A 272 -34.10 -14.38 5.69
C ARG A 272 -34.42 -13.15 6.54
N TYR A 273 -33.68 -12.06 6.33
CA TYR A 273 -33.79 -10.85 7.13
C TYR A 273 -34.65 -9.82 6.43
N LYS A 274 -35.55 -9.18 7.18
CA LYS A 274 -36.28 -8.00 6.73
C LYS A 274 -35.31 -6.84 6.63
N GLY A 275 -35.08 -6.34 5.42
CA GLY A 275 -34.17 -5.24 5.18
C GLY A 275 -34.26 -4.71 3.76
N LYS A 276 -33.30 -3.86 3.36
CA LYS A 276 -33.35 -3.05 2.13
C LYS A 276 -33.48 -3.86 0.84
N TYR A 277 -32.97 -5.10 0.83
CA TYR A 277 -32.94 -5.98 -0.34
C TYR A 277 -33.89 -7.19 -0.24
N HIS A 278 -34.76 -7.22 0.77
CA HIS A 278 -35.70 -8.31 0.98
C HIS A 278 -36.83 -8.29 -0.06
N THR A 279 -37.01 -9.38 -0.81
CA THR A 279 -37.97 -9.41 -1.93
C THR A 279 -39.42 -9.71 -1.52
N TYR A 280 -39.67 -10.37 -0.37
CA TYR A 280 -40.99 -10.93 -0.04
C TYR A 280 -41.71 -10.18 1.10
N PRO A 281 -42.47 -9.10 0.80
CA PRO A 281 -43.09 -8.28 1.84
C PRO A 281 -43.96 -9.11 2.80
N GLY A 282 -43.61 -9.07 4.09
CA GLY A 282 -44.33 -9.77 5.17
C GLY A 282 -43.63 -11.01 5.72
N SER A 283 -42.67 -11.59 5.01
CA SER A 283 -41.87 -12.73 5.48
C SER A 283 -40.52 -12.26 6.07
N GLY A 284 -39.91 -13.06 6.94
CA GLY A 284 -38.57 -12.80 7.47
C GLY A 284 -38.50 -12.27 8.92
N VAL A 285 -37.30 -12.39 9.49
CA VAL A 285 -36.94 -11.98 10.85
C VAL A 285 -36.31 -10.60 10.80
N GLU A 286 -36.48 -9.77 11.83
CA GLU A 286 -35.75 -8.50 11.93
C GLU A 286 -34.24 -8.74 11.98
N MET A 287 -33.47 -7.85 11.34
CA MET A 287 -32.02 -7.96 11.32
C MET A 287 -31.46 -7.68 12.73
N PRO A 288 -30.63 -8.57 13.30
CA PRO A 288 -30.01 -8.31 14.60
C PRO A 288 -28.98 -7.18 14.51
N GLU A 289 -28.77 -6.47 15.62
CA GLU A 289 -27.92 -5.27 15.68
C GLU A 289 -26.44 -5.50 15.29
N ASN A 290 -25.96 -6.75 15.33
CA ASN A 290 -24.58 -7.11 14.99
C ASN A 290 -24.35 -7.37 13.49
N ILE A 291 -25.38 -7.25 12.65
CA ILE A 291 -25.28 -7.44 11.20
C ILE A 291 -25.43 -6.08 10.53
N VAL A 292 -24.50 -5.75 9.63
CA VAL A 292 -24.49 -4.51 8.86
C VAL A 292 -24.29 -4.85 7.39
N TYR A 293 -24.93 -4.12 6.48
CA TYR A 293 -24.72 -4.31 5.05
C TYR A 293 -23.34 -3.80 4.64
N MET A 294 -22.65 -4.54 3.76
CA MET A 294 -21.35 -4.13 3.21
C MET A 294 -21.38 -2.76 2.50
N ALA A 295 -22.55 -2.37 1.96
CA ALA A 295 -22.74 -1.06 1.35
C ALA A 295 -22.54 0.10 2.34
N ASP A 296 -22.86 -0.12 3.62
CA ASP A 296 -22.80 0.90 4.66
C ASP A 296 -21.41 0.98 5.33
N THR A 297 -20.53 0.01 5.06
CA THR A 297 -19.16 -0.04 5.59
C THR A 297 -18.13 0.52 4.59
N GLN A 298 -18.57 1.16 3.51
CA GLN A 298 -17.69 1.72 2.49
C GLN A 298 -17.07 3.04 2.97
N ILE A 299 -15.78 3.21 2.72
CA ILE A 299 -15.09 4.47 2.97
C ILE A 299 -14.51 4.93 1.62
N GLN A 300 -14.73 6.21 1.25
CA GLN A 300 -14.21 6.87 0.04
C GLN A 300 -13.30 8.08 0.39
N THR A 301 -12.12 8.21 -0.24
CA THR A 301 -11.01 9.14 0.06
C THR A 301 -10.32 9.39 -1.26
N THR A 302 -10.10 10.66 -1.57
CA THR A 302 -9.39 11.09 -2.77
C THR A 302 -8.21 11.93 -2.35
N GLN A 303 -7.01 11.58 -2.84
CA GLN A 303 -5.79 12.34 -2.58
C GLN A 303 -5.25 12.91 -3.89
N VAL A 304 -4.97 14.21 -3.90
CA VAL A 304 -4.33 14.88 -5.04
C VAL A 304 -2.82 14.66 -4.95
N MET A 305 -2.26 14.00 -5.96
CA MET A 305 -0.83 13.73 -6.06
C MET A 305 -0.04 15.03 -6.23
N GLN A 306 0.78 15.33 -5.23
CA GLN A 306 1.73 16.45 -5.25
C GLN A 306 3.08 16.01 -5.84
N PRO A 307 3.89 16.93 -6.39
CA PRO A 307 5.22 16.60 -6.95
C PRO A 307 6.19 15.91 -5.99
N GLN A 308 5.98 16.02 -4.67
CA GLN A 308 6.76 15.32 -3.65
C GLN A 308 6.52 13.79 -3.65
N TYR A 309 5.42 13.31 -4.22
CA TYR A 309 5.06 11.88 -4.34
C TYR A 309 5.35 11.33 -5.75
N ARG A 310 6.39 11.83 -6.41
CA ARG A 310 6.83 11.30 -7.72
C ARG A 310 7.97 10.32 -7.51
N ASN A 311 8.22 9.46 -8.48
CA ASN A 311 9.45 8.70 -8.53
C ASN A 311 10.50 9.31 -9.45
N ARG A 312 11.70 8.70 -9.42
CA ARG A 312 12.91 9.10 -10.15
C ARG A 312 12.67 9.40 -11.63
N HIS A 313 11.85 8.61 -12.30
CA HIS A 313 11.40 8.89 -13.66
C HIS A 313 10.02 9.49 -13.55
N VAL A 314 9.81 10.65 -14.19
CA VAL A 314 8.65 11.57 -14.17
C VAL A 314 7.26 10.91 -14.34
N CYS A 315 7.18 9.58 -14.45
CA CYS A 315 6.00 8.83 -14.12
C CYS A 315 5.62 9.00 -12.64
N ARG A 316 4.40 9.48 -12.45
CA ARG A 316 3.49 9.18 -11.34
C ARG A 316 3.83 7.82 -10.73
N ILE A 317 4.26 7.77 -9.47
CA ILE A 317 4.39 6.51 -8.75
C ILE A 317 3.69 6.67 -7.40
N ASP A 318 2.74 5.78 -7.15
CA ASP A 318 2.79 4.81 -6.05
C ASP A 318 1.45 4.10 -5.98
N LEU A 319 1.44 2.87 -6.52
CA LEU A 319 0.31 1.94 -6.39
C LEU A 319 0.01 1.64 -4.91
N LEU A 320 0.95 1.88 -3.99
CA LEU A 320 0.78 1.63 -2.57
C LEU A 320 -0.01 2.70 -1.80
N THR A 321 -0.13 3.93 -2.31
CA THR A 321 -1.15 4.84 -1.77
C THR A 321 -2.55 4.39 -2.16
N TYR A 322 -2.70 3.67 -3.29
CA TYR A 322 -3.99 3.20 -3.81
C TYR A 322 -4.40 1.81 -3.27
N LEU A 323 -3.45 0.88 -3.06
CA LEU A 323 -3.76 -0.54 -2.81
C LEU A 323 -4.37 -0.84 -1.43
N LEU A 324 -4.21 0.04 -0.44
CA LEU A 324 -4.87 -0.13 0.86
C LEU A 324 -6.30 0.43 0.92
N TRP A 325 -6.79 0.98 -0.19
CA TRP A 325 -8.00 1.80 -0.12
C TRP A 325 -8.82 1.86 -1.42
N THR A 326 -8.67 0.89 -2.33
CA THR A 326 -9.62 0.69 -3.43
C THR A 326 -9.85 -0.80 -3.72
N LYS A 327 -10.68 -1.44 -2.88
CA LYS A 327 -11.63 -2.44 -3.36
C LYS A 327 -13.01 -2.09 -2.81
N GLY A 328 -13.57 -1.00 -3.32
CA GLY A 328 -15.01 -0.85 -3.39
C GLY A 328 -15.47 -1.75 -4.54
N CYS A 329 -16.19 -2.82 -4.21
CA CYS A 329 -16.94 -3.59 -5.19
C CYS A 329 -17.86 -2.64 -5.95
N SER A 330 -17.51 -2.35 -7.19
CA SER A 330 -18.42 -1.87 -8.21
C SER A 330 -18.83 -3.11 -8.99
N GLY A 331 -20.13 -3.37 -8.98
CA GLY A 331 -20.78 -4.59 -9.47
C GLY A 331 -22.06 -4.80 -8.69
#